data_AF-A0A449CYN3-F1
#
_entry.id   AF-A0A449CYN3-F1
#
_cell.length_a   1.000
_cell.length_b   1.000
_cell.length_c   1.000
_cell.angle_alpha   90.00
_cell.angle_beta   90.00
_cell.angle_gamma   90.00
#
_symmetry.space_group_name_H-M   'P 1'
#
loop_
_entity.id
_entity.type
_entity.pdbx_description
1 polymer ?
#
loop_
_entity_poly.entity_id
_entity_poly.type
_entity_poly.pdbx_seq_one_letter_code
_entity_poly.pdbx_strand_id
1 'polypeptide(L)'
;MQCGARTRSGAPCKTPVVRGSTRCRMHGGSSPQAREKAKRRLVEADARAALAHEGLRPLGDPIVELGKLATEVSAMKDALAARVNALPAPTAVDGFGNEIIRAEVKLYSEALDRTIKVLDLLGRHDLEARLVRVAEDQGRLFEYLVSGIISELSLTPKQTAQLPEVMTKWLRRTAEGVSSRELPPAA
;
A
#
# COMPACT_ATOMS: atom_id res chain seq x y z
N MET A 1 26.90 -19.60 -12.29
CA MET A 1 25.64 -20.39 -12.29
C MET A 1 25.79 -21.63 -13.15
N GLN A 2 25.24 -22.77 -12.72
CA GLN A 2 25.23 -24.05 -13.46
C GLN A 2 23.87 -24.29 -14.13
N CYS A 3 23.84 -25.10 -15.19
CA CYS A 3 22.65 -25.32 -16.01
C CYS A 3 21.50 -26.03 -15.30
N GLY A 4 21.78 -27.04 -14.47
CA GLY A 4 20.78 -27.79 -13.70
C GLY A 4 19.72 -28.54 -14.52
N ALA A 5 19.87 -28.67 -15.84
CA ALA A 5 18.92 -29.44 -16.67
C ALA A 5 19.12 -30.94 -16.47
N ARG A 6 18.05 -31.73 -16.51
CA ARG A 6 18.17 -33.20 -16.42
C ARG A 6 18.92 -33.73 -17.64
N THR A 7 20.04 -34.39 -17.42
CA THR A 7 20.84 -35.05 -18.47
C THR A 7 20.22 -36.39 -18.85
N ARG A 8 20.72 -37.02 -19.93
CA ARG A 8 20.26 -38.34 -20.39
C ARG A 8 20.44 -39.45 -19.33
N SER A 9 21.43 -39.32 -18.44
CA SER A 9 21.66 -40.26 -17.33
C SER A 9 20.81 -39.94 -16.09
N GLY A 10 19.92 -38.95 -16.16
CA GLY A 10 19.03 -38.57 -15.06
C GLY A 10 19.64 -37.60 -14.04
N ALA A 11 20.96 -37.40 -14.04
CA ALA A 11 21.63 -36.44 -13.17
C ALA A 11 21.45 -34.98 -13.65
N PRO A 12 21.53 -33.97 -12.75
CA PRO A 12 21.48 -32.56 -13.14
C PRO A 12 22.76 -32.12 -13.88
N CYS A 13 22.59 -31.29 -14.89
CA CYS A 13 23.68 -30.79 -15.73
C CYS A 13 24.54 -29.77 -14.96
N LYS A 14 25.81 -30.10 -14.78
CA LYS A 14 26.78 -29.25 -14.07
C LYS A 14 27.47 -28.22 -14.98
N THR A 15 27.19 -28.23 -16.29
CA THR A 15 27.80 -27.30 -17.25
C THR A 15 27.40 -25.85 -16.94
N PRO A 16 28.31 -24.88 -17.07
CA PRO A 16 28.00 -23.46 -16.88
C PRO A 16 26.88 -22.98 -17.81
N VAL A 17 26.05 -22.06 -17.32
CA VAL A 17 25.04 -21.39 -18.16
C VAL A 17 25.71 -20.45 -19.17
N VAL A 18 25.08 -20.27 -20.33
CA VAL A 18 25.48 -19.20 -21.25
C VAL A 18 25.18 -17.86 -20.59
N ARG A 19 26.04 -16.85 -20.77
CA ARG A 19 25.85 -15.51 -20.18
C ARG A 19 24.45 -14.96 -20.49
N GLY A 20 23.73 -14.52 -19.45
CA GLY A 20 22.34 -14.04 -19.53
C GLY A 20 21.26 -15.13 -19.68
N SER A 21 21.66 -16.39 -19.94
CA SER A 21 20.75 -17.53 -20.08
C SER A 21 20.56 -18.28 -18.77
N THR A 22 19.53 -19.13 -18.72
CA THR A 22 19.26 -20.03 -17.59
C THR A 22 19.80 -21.44 -17.81
N ARG A 23 20.26 -21.76 -19.03
CA ARG A 23 20.74 -23.09 -19.41
C ARG A 23 22.09 -22.99 -20.14
N CYS A 24 22.82 -24.10 -20.19
CA CYS A 24 24.05 -24.20 -20.98
C CYS A 24 23.71 -24.34 -22.48
N ARG A 25 24.73 -24.21 -23.33
CA ARG A 25 24.60 -24.36 -24.79
C ARG A 25 23.93 -25.68 -25.20
N MET A 26 24.27 -26.77 -24.52
CA MET A 26 23.76 -28.12 -24.81
C MET A 26 22.29 -28.32 -24.42
N HIS A 27 21.78 -27.55 -23.46
CA HIS A 27 20.38 -27.62 -23.02
C HIS A 27 19.60 -26.38 -23.46
N GLY A 28 19.86 -25.92 -24.70
CA GLY A 28 19.08 -24.87 -25.36
C GLY A 28 19.48 -23.44 -25.00
N GLY A 29 20.50 -23.23 -24.18
CA GLY A 29 20.94 -21.88 -23.76
C GLY A 29 21.46 -21.01 -24.90
N SER A 30 21.76 -21.60 -26.06
CA SER A 30 22.24 -20.91 -27.27
C SER A 30 21.21 -20.85 -28.40
N SER A 31 19.97 -21.30 -28.17
CA SER A 31 18.91 -21.16 -29.18
C SER A 31 18.66 -19.66 -29.47
N PRO A 32 18.18 -19.29 -30.67
CA PRO A 32 17.90 -17.89 -31.00
C PRO A 32 16.98 -17.20 -29.98
N GLN A 33 15.92 -17.89 -29.56
CA GLN A 33 14.99 -17.42 -28.53
C GLN A 33 15.65 -17.26 -27.15
N ALA A 34 16.51 -18.21 -26.76
CA ALA A 34 17.24 -18.14 -25.50
C ALA A 34 18.28 -17.00 -25.49
N ARG A 35 18.92 -16.73 -26.63
CA ARG A 35 19.88 -15.62 -26.79
C ARG A 35 19.17 -14.27 -26.74
N GLU A 36 18.03 -14.13 -27.38
CA GLU A 36 17.22 -12.91 -27.32
C GLU A 36 16.73 -12.64 -25.89
N LYS A 37 16.20 -13.67 -25.22
CA LYS A 37 15.79 -13.54 -23.81
C LYS A 37 16.98 -13.25 -22.88
N ALA A 38 18.15 -13.82 -23.16
CA ALA A 38 19.37 -13.53 -22.42
C ALA A 38 19.84 -12.09 -22.61
N LYS A 39 19.77 -11.57 -23.84
CA LYS A 39 20.08 -10.18 -24.15
C LYS A 39 19.15 -9.22 -23.41
N ARG A 40 17.84 -9.49 -23.41
CA ARG A 40 16.84 -8.70 -22.64
C ARG A 40 17.16 -8.67 -21.15
N ARG A 41 17.42 -9.82 -20.53
CA ARG A 41 17.77 -9.91 -19.11
C ARG A 41 19.04 -9.13 -18.75
N LEU A 42 20.04 -9.13 -19.64
CA LEU A 42 21.27 -8.38 -19.42
C LEU A 42 21.01 -6.87 -19.48
N VAL A 43 20.21 -6.41 -20.46
CA VAL A 43 19.81 -5.00 -20.56
C VAL A 43 18.98 -4.57 -19.34
N GLU A 44 18.02 -5.40 -18.91
CA GLU A 44 17.22 -5.15 -17.70
C GLU A 44 18.08 -5.12 -16.44
N ALA A 45 19.07 -6.02 -16.33
CA ALA A 45 19.98 -6.04 -15.19
C ALA A 45 20.89 -4.80 -15.15
N ASP A 46 21.42 -4.37 -16.30
CA ASP A 46 22.20 -3.13 -16.42
C ASP A 46 21.35 -1.90 -16.08
N ALA A 47 20.12 -1.82 -16.62
CA ALA A 47 19.19 -0.74 -16.30
C ALA A 47 18.85 -0.70 -14.80
N ARG A 48 18.64 -1.87 -14.18
CA ARG A 48 18.37 -1.97 -12.74
C ARG A 48 19.59 -1.58 -11.89
N ALA A 49 20.79 -1.95 -12.31
CA ALA A 49 22.03 -1.56 -11.65
C ALA A 49 22.28 -0.04 -11.75
N ALA A 50 22.00 0.55 -12.91
CA ALA A 50 22.08 2.00 -13.11
C ALA A 50 21.08 2.76 -12.20
N LEU A 51 19.83 2.30 -12.14
CA LEU A 51 18.80 2.89 -11.27
C LEU A 51 19.10 2.73 -9.77
N ALA A 52 19.77 1.65 -9.37
CA ALA A 52 20.18 1.44 -7.97
C ALA A 52 21.25 2.43 -7.51
N HIS A 53 22.10 2.94 -8.42
CA HIS A 53 23.09 3.97 -8.11
C HIS A 53 22.48 5.37 -7.92
N GLU A 54 21.28 5.62 -8.47
CA GLU A 54 20.60 6.92 -8.39
C GLU A 54 19.93 7.19 -7.03
N GLY A 55 20.07 6.30 -6.04
CA GLY A 55 19.51 6.50 -4.70
C GLY A 55 17.98 6.60 -4.66
N LEU A 56 17.31 6.15 -5.72
CA LEU A 56 15.86 6.14 -5.80
C LEU A 56 15.33 5.20 -4.72
N ARG A 57 14.71 5.80 -3.70
CA ARG A 57 13.95 5.02 -2.72
C ARG A 57 12.85 4.29 -3.48
N PRO A 58 12.72 2.96 -3.35
CA PRO A 58 11.58 2.26 -3.89
C PRO A 58 10.30 2.94 -3.39
N LEU A 59 9.36 3.22 -4.30
CA LEU A 59 8.04 3.69 -3.90
C LEU A 59 7.44 2.68 -2.91
N GLY A 60 6.84 3.19 -1.84
CA GLY A 60 6.06 2.39 -0.90
C GLY A 60 4.80 1.82 -1.54
N ASP A 61 3.91 1.24 -0.74
CA ASP A 61 2.57 0.86 -1.23
C ASP A 61 1.92 2.09 -1.90
N PRO A 62 1.50 1.99 -3.18
CA PRO A 62 1.01 3.15 -3.94
C PRO A 62 -0.18 3.84 -3.30
N ILE A 63 -1.04 3.12 -2.58
CA ILE A 63 -2.18 3.69 -1.87
C ILE A 63 -1.70 4.49 -0.66
N VAL A 64 -0.72 3.97 0.08
CA VAL A 64 -0.12 4.67 1.22
C VAL A 64 0.57 5.96 0.75
N GLU A 65 1.32 5.91 -0.34
CA GLU A 65 1.96 7.10 -0.91
C GLU A 65 0.93 8.10 -1.46
N LEU A 66 -0.15 7.63 -2.08
CA LEU A 66 -1.26 8.49 -2.53
C LEU A 66 -1.98 9.15 -1.35
N GLY A 67 -2.15 8.43 -0.23
CA GLY A 67 -2.70 8.98 1.01
C GLY A 67 -1.84 10.09 1.61
N LYS A 68 -0.51 9.91 1.63
CA LYS A 68 0.43 10.96 2.06
C LYS A 68 0.32 12.21 1.18
N LEU A 69 0.29 12.02 -0.14
CA LEU A 69 0.09 13.12 -1.08
C LEU A 69 -1.25 13.83 -0.84
N ALA A 70 -2.33 13.09 -0.56
CA ALA A 70 -3.63 13.66 -0.21
C ALA A 70 -3.57 14.54 1.04
N THR A 71 -2.82 14.11 2.08
CA THR A 71 -2.58 14.93 3.27
C THR A 71 -1.81 16.21 2.95
N GLU A 72 -0.73 16.11 2.17
CA GLU A 72 0.10 17.26 1.80
C GLU A 72 -0.68 18.31 0.99
N VAL A 73 -1.44 17.89 -0.04
CA VAL A 73 -2.22 18.83 -0.86
C VAL A 73 -3.38 19.44 -0.07
N SER A 74 -3.98 18.70 0.85
CA SER A 74 -5.04 19.22 1.74
C SER A 74 -4.51 20.28 2.70
N ALA A 75 -3.33 20.04 3.29
CA ALA A 75 -2.68 21.02 4.16
C ALA A 75 -2.31 22.31 3.41
N MET A 76 -1.81 22.19 2.16
CA MET A 76 -1.56 23.34 1.30
C MET A 76 -2.86 24.11 0.99
N LYS A 77 -3.95 23.41 0.64
CA LYS A 77 -5.26 24.01 0.42
C LYS A 77 -5.74 24.76 1.66
N ASP A 78 -5.63 24.20 2.85
CA ASP A 78 -6.05 24.84 4.11
C ASP A 78 -5.22 26.09 4.44
N ALA A 79 -3.90 26.02 4.24
CA ALA A 79 -3.02 27.17 4.41
C ALA A 79 -3.36 28.32 3.44
N LEU A 80 -3.67 28.00 2.18
CA LEU A 80 -4.11 29.00 1.19
C LEU A 80 -5.51 29.53 1.48
N ALA A 81 -6.42 28.69 1.97
CA ALA A 81 -7.75 29.13 2.43
C ALA A 81 -7.64 30.16 3.55
N ALA A 82 -6.77 29.91 4.55
CA ALA A 82 -6.52 30.85 5.64
C ALA A 82 -6.00 32.20 5.11
N ARG A 83 -5.09 32.19 4.13
CA ARG A 83 -4.59 33.42 3.48
C ARG A 83 -5.69 34.17 2.72
N VAL A 84 -6.52 33.46 1.96
CA VAL A 84 -7.66 34.04 1.22
C VAL A 84 -8.67 34.67 2.19
N ASN A 85 -9.00 33.98 3.28
CA ASN A 85 -9.92 34.49 4.31
C ASN A 85 -9.40 35.73 5.03
N ALA A 86 -8.08 35.93 5.06
CA ALA A 86 -7.45 37.11 5.64
C ALA A 86 -7.36 38.30 4.66
N LEU A 87 -7.78 38.15 3.39
CA LEU A 87 -7.73 39.23 2.42
C LEU A 87 -8.84 40.27 2.66
N PRO A 88 -8.56 41.57 2.48
CA PRO A 88 -9.58 42.60 2.56
C PRO A 88 -10.57 42.54 1.38
N ALA A 89 -10.12 42.04 0.22
CA ALA A 89 -10.92 41.87 -0.98
C ALA A 89 -10.27 40.79 -1.88
N PRO A 90 -11.04 40.06 -2.72
CA PRO A 90 -10.50 39.05 -3.63
C PRO A 90 -9.71 39.65 -4.81
N THR A 91 -9.92 40.93 -5.10
CA THR A 91 -9.25 41.68 -6.17
C THR A 91 -8.40 42.82 -5.60
N ALA A 92 -7.53 43.37 -6.44
CA ALA A 92 -6.71 44.53 -6.18
C ALA A 92 -6.59 45.38 -7.45
N VAL A 93 -6.21 46.64 -7.32
CA VAL A 93 -5.90 47.50 -8.47
C VAL A 93 -4.39 47.54 -8.63
N ASP A 94 -3.91 47.32 -9.86
CA ASP A 94 -2.47 47.38 -10.17
C ASP A 94 -1.97 48.83 -10.30
N GLY A 95 -0.67 49.01 -10.58
CA GLY A 95 -0.07 50.34 -10.77
C GLY A 95 -0.59 51.12 -11.98
N PHE A 96 -1.38 50.50 -12.86
CA PHE A 96 -1.96 51.08 -14.05
C PHE A 96 -3.46 51.33 -13.92
N GLY A 97 -4.07 51.03 -12.78
CA GLY A 97 -5.50 51.21 -12.55
C GLY A 97 -6.37 50.02 -12.98
N ASN A 98 -5.78 48.88 -13.39
CA ASN A 98 -6.54 47.69 -13.76
C ASN A 98 -6.90 46.88 -12.53
N GLU A 99 -8.13 46.36 -12.49
CA GLU A 99 -8.54 45.38 -11.49
C GLU A 99 -7.96 44.00 -11.83
N ILE A 100 -7.25 43.41 -10.86
CA ILE A 100 -6.61 42.10 -10.97
C ILE A 100 -7.02 41.18 -9.82
N ILE A 101 -7.10 39.88 -10.08
CA ILE A 101 -7.32 38.86 -9.04
C ILE A 101 -6.04 38.71 -8.22
N ARG A 102 -6.18 38.65 -6.89
CA ARG A 102 -5.04 38.43 -6.00
C ARG A 102 -4.45 37.03 -6.18
N ALA A 103 -3.13 36.93 -6.09
CA ALA A 103 -2.40 35.69 -6.31
C ALA A 103 -2.86 34.58 -5.35
N GLU A 104 -3.18 34.91 -4.10
CA GLU A 104 -3.74 34.00 -3.10
C GLU A 104 -5.02 33.31 -3.58
N VAL A 105 -5.95 34.07 -4.18
CA VAL A 105 -7.23 33.55 -4.68
C VAL A 105 -6.98 32.56 -5.82
N LYS A 106 -6.06 32.90 -6.73
CA LYS A 106 -5.67 32.02 -7.84
C LYS A 106 -5.01 30.74 -7.32
N LEU A 107 -4.03 30.86 -6.43
CA LEU A 107 -3.33 29.71 -5.85
C LEU A 107 -4.26 28.80 -5.05
N TYR A 108 -5.21 29.38 -4.30
CA TYR A 108 -6.21 28.62 -3.57
C TYR A 108 -7.12 27.82 -4.52
N SER A 109 -7.61 28.43 -5.60
CA SER A 109 -8.40 27.72 -6.62
C SER A 109 -7.61 26.56 -7.24
N GLU A 110 -6.34 26.76 -7.58
CA GLU A 110 -5.51 25.68 -8.11
C GLU A 110 -5.26 24.56 -7.07
N ALA A 111 -5.11 24.90 -5.80
CA ALA A 111 -4.96 23.93 -4.73
C ALA A 111 -6.24 23.12 -4.49
N LEU A 112 -7.42 23.75 -4.62
CA LEU A 112 -8.71 23.07 -4.59
C LEU A 112 -8.79 22.04 -5.73
N ASP A 113 -8.50 22.44 -6.97
CA ASP A 113 -8.53 21.54 -8.13
C ASP A 113 -7.57 20.35 -7.98
N ARG A 114 -6.36 20.60 -7.47
CA ARG A 114 -5.37 19.53 -7.21
C ARG A 114 -5.87 18.59 -6.11
N THR A 115 -6.46 19.11 -5.05
CA THR A 115 -7.01 18.32 -3.94
C THR A 115 -8.14 17.42 -4.44
N ILE A 116 -9.08 17.95 -5.23
CA ILE A 116 -10.18 17.18 -5.83
C ILE A 116 -9.63 16.01 -6.65
N LYS A 117 -8.64 16.26 -7.51
CA LYS A 117 -8.03 15.21 -8.36
C LYS A 117 -7.35 14.13 -7.54
N VAL A 118 -6.61 14.48 -6.49
CA VAL A 118 -5.92 13.49 -5.65
C VAL A 118 -6.92 12.66 -4.84
N LEU A 119 -7.95 13.28 -4.28
CA LEU A 119 -9.01 12.58 -3.55
C LEU A 119 -9.83 11.66 -4.45
N ASP A 120 -10.15 12.08 -5.67
CA ASP A 120 -10.82 11.26 -6.67
C ASP A 120 -9.96 10.05 -7.08
N LEU A 121 -8.65 10.24 -7.31
CA LEU A 121 -7.73 9.12 -7.54
C LEU A 121 -7.71 8.15 -6.35
N LEU A 122 -7.69 8.67 -5.13
CA LEU A 122 -7.71 7.85 -3.92
C LEU A 122 -9.02 7.04 -3.81
N GLY A 123 -10.16 7.66 -4.11
CA GLY A 123 -11.48 7.01 -4.09
C GLY A 123 -11.76 6.04 -5.24
N ARG A 124 -11.10 6.21 -6.40
CA ARG A 124 -11.22 5.29 -7.55
C ARG A 124 -10.47 3.97 -7.35
N HIS A 125 -9.45 3.96 -6.51
CA HIS A 125 -8.92 2.70 -6.04
C HIS A 125 -9.95 2.10 -5.09
N ASP A 126 -10.30 0.84 -5.33
CA ASP A 126 -11.35 0.04 -4.68
C ASP A 126 -11.08 -0.17 -3.17
N LEU A 127 -10.90 0.93 -2.45
CA LEU A 127 -10.59 1.04 -1.03
C LEU A 127 -11.74 0.48 -0.23
N GLU A 128 -12.98 0.68 -0.69
CA GLU A 128 -14.14 0.06 -0.09
C GLU A 128 -14.07 -1.47 -0.19
N ALA A 129 -13.81 -2.06 -1.36
CA ALA A 129 -13.66 -3.51 -1.44
C ALA A 129 -12.39 -4.03 -0.73
N ARG A 130 -11.34 -3.22 -0.61
CA ARG A 130 -10.11 -3.58 0.12
C ARG A 130 -10.32 -3.48 1.64
N LEU A 131 -11.05 -2.47 2.12
CA LEU A 131 -11.43 -2.30 3.52
C LEU A 131 -12.44 -3.35 3.94
N VAL A 132 -13.45 -3.65 3.11
CA VAL A 132 -14.39 -4.76 3.34
C VAL A 132 -13.63 -6.08 3.41
N ARG A 133 -12.74 -6.37 2.46
CA ARG A 133 -11.89 -7.58 2.52
C ARG A 133 -11.03 -7.64 3.77
N VAL A 134 -10.39 -6.54 4.17
CA VAL A 134 -9.59 -6.50 5.40
C VAL A 134 -10.46 -6.71 6.64
N ALA A 135 -11.64 -6.11 6.70
CA ALA A 135 -12.59 -6.28 7.81
C ALA A 135 -13.13 -7.73 7.88
N GLU A 136 -13.45 -8.32 6.74
CA GLU A 136 -13.86 -9.73 6.63
C GLU A 136 -12.73 -10.68 7.04
N ASP A 137 -11.49 -10.43 6.56
CA ASP A 137 -10.32 -11.22 6.92
C ASP A 137 -10.00 -11.11 8.41
N GLN A 138 -10.09 -9.92 8.99
CA GLN A 138 -9.93 -9.69 10.43
C GLN A 138 -11.04 -10.38 11.23
N GLY A 139 -12.29 -10.34 10.76
CA GLY A 139 -13.41 -11.06 11.36
C GLY A 139 -13.20 -12.57 11.37
N ARG A 140 -12.72 -13.15 10.27
CA ARG A 140 -12.38 -14.58 10.18
C ARG A 140 -11.23 -14.97 11.10
N LEU A 141 -10.16 -14.17 11.18
CA LEU A 141 -9.03 -14.44 12.07
C LEU A 141 -9.43 -14.35 13.55
N PHE A 142 -10.28 -13.38 13.90
CA PHE A 142 -10.81 -13.23 15.25
C PHE A 142 -11.69 -14.42 15.64
N GLU A 143 -12.60 -14.84 14.76
CA GLU A 143 -13.44 -16.03 14.96
C GLU A 143 -12.59 -17.29 15.15
N TYR A 144 -11.62 -17.53 14.27
CA TYR A 144 -10.69 -18.66 14.39
C TYR A 144 -9.95 -18.67 15.74
N LEU A 145 -9.43 -17.52 16.19
CA LEU A 145 -8.71 -17.40 17.45
C LEU A 145 -9.63 -17.67 18.65
N VAL A 146 -10.80 -17.04 18.68
CA VAL A 146 -11.77 -17.20 19.78
C VAL A 146 -12.29 -18.63 19.85
N SER A 147 -12.72 -19.20 18.72
CA SER A 147 -13.20 -20.58 18.61
C SER A 147 -12.11 -21.59 19.00
N GLY A 148 -10.85 -21.34 18.62
CA GLY A 148 -9.70 -22.15 19.01
C GLY A 148 -9.45 -22.14 20.52
N ILE A 149 -9.39 -20.95 21.13
CA ILE A 149 -9.19 -20.80 22.57
C ILE A 149 -10.32 -21.48 23.36
N ILE A 150 -11.58 -21.24 22.98
CA ILE A 150 -12.74 -21.84 23.65
C ILE A 150 -12.70 -23.37 23.59
N SER A 151 -12.37 -23.91 22.41
CA SER A 151 -12.24 -25.36 22.20
C SER A 151 -11.15 -25.96 23.09
N GLU A 152 -10.01 -25.28 23.23
CA GLU A 152 -8.88 -25.77 24.03
C GLU A 152 -9.14 -25.66 25.54
N LEU A 153 -9.82 -24.60 26.00
CA LEU A 153 -10.17 -24.39 27.41
C LEU A 153 -11.22 -25.37 27.95
N SER A 154 -11.81 -26.22 27.11
CA SER A 154 -12.72 -27.30 27.52
C SER A 154 -13.84 -26.82 28.45
N LEU A 155 -14.51 -25.72 28.08
CA LEU A 155 -15.54 -25.10 28.91
C LEU A 155 -16.71 -26.06 29.21
N THR A 156 -17.23 -26.01 30.43
CA THR A 156 -18.42 -26.78 30.80
C THR A 156 -19.66 -26.28 30.03
N PRO A 157 -20.72 -27.10 29.87
CA PRO A 157 -21.95 -26.68 29.19
C PRO A 157 -22.55 -25.38 29.75
N LYS A 158 -22.45 -25.19 31.07
CA LYS A 158 -22.91 -23.98 31.76
C LYS A 158 -22.07 -22.75 31.41
N GLN A 159 -20.76 -22.90 31.24
CA GLN A 159 -19.86 -21.81 30.83
C GLN A 159 -20.01 -21.49 29.34
N THR A 160 -20.18 -22.50 28.50
CA THR A 160 -20.40 -22.32 27.06
C THR A 160 -21.69 -21.54 26.79
N ALA A 161 -22.75 -21.77 27.57
CA ALA A 161 -24.00 -21.02 27.47
C ALA A 161 -23.86 -19.52 27.78
N GLN A 162 -22.81 -19.12 28.52
CA GLN A 162 -22.55 -17.72 28.88
C GLN A 162 -21.73 -16.96 27.83
N LEU A 163 -21.09 -17.66 26.90
CA LEU A 163 -20.20 -17.05 25.89
C LEU A 163 -20.87 -15.92 25.08
N PRO A 164 -22.09 -16.07 24.54
CA PRO A 164 -22.69 -15.01 23.72
C PRO A 164 -22.89 -13.71 24.48
N GLU A 165 -23.32 -13.79 25.74
CA GLU A 165 -23.55 -12.63 26.61
C GLU A 165 -22.22 -11.95 26.95
N VAL A 166 -21.20 -12.73 27.32
CA VAL A 166 -19.86 -12.22 27.64
C VAL A 166 -19.20 -11.59 26.42
N MET A 167 -19.26 -12.23 25.25
CA MET A 167 -18.73 -11.68 24.00
C MET A 167 -19.41 -10.38 23.61
N THR A 168 -20.73 -10.31 23.67
CA THR A 168 -21.50 -9.09 23.33
C THR A 168 -21.13 -7.93 24.26
N LYS A 169 -21.00 -8.21 25.56
CA LYS A 169 -20.56 -7.21 26.55
C LYS A 169 -19.18 -6.64 26.20
N TRP A 170 -18.22 -7.48 25.82
CA TRP A 170 -16.87 -7.05 25.47
C TRP A 170 -16.79 -6.36 24.10
N LEU A 171 -17.53 -6.82 23.10
CA LEU A 171 -17.62 -6.15 21.80
C LEU A 171 -18.17 -4.73 21.92
N ARG A 172 -19.24 -4.54 22.71
CA ARG A 172 -19.80 -3.21 22.96
C ARG A 172 -18.79 -2.29 23.64
N ARG A 173 -18.08 -2.79 24.66
CA ARG A 173 -17.02 -2.02 25.33
C ARG A 173 -15.94 -1.61 24.35
N THR A 174 -15.41 -2.53 23.55
CA THR A 174 -14.37 -2.22 22.55
C THR A 174 -14.81 -1.14 21.56
N ALA A 175 -16.08 -1.14 21.14
CA ALA A 175 -16.64 -0.12 20.25
C ALA A 175 -16.74 1.28 20.88
N GLU A 176 -16.81 1.37 22.21
CA GLU A 176 -16.82 2.63 22.98
C GLU A 176 -15.42 3.23 23.17
N GLY A 177 -14.36 2.53 22.73
CA GLY A 177 -12.96 2.97 22.73
C GLY A 177 -12.24 2.59 24.03
N VAL A 178 -11.40 1.55 23.99
CA VAL A 178 -10.77 0.97 25.19
C VAL A 178 -9.29 0.67 24.98
N SER A 179 -8.48 0.99 25.99
CA SER A 179 -7.06 0.61 26.07
C SER A 179 -6.92 -0.80 26.66
N SER A 180 -5.98 -1.62 26.15
CA SER A 180 -5.67 -2.97 26.65
C SER A 180 -5.29 -3.04 28.14
N ARG A 181 -5.12 -1.90 28.81
CA ARG A 181 -4.84 -1.77 30.24
C ARG A 181 -6.07 -1.87 31.15
N GLU A 182 -7.28 -1.91 30.60
CA GLU A 182 -8.54 -1.93 31.37
C GLU A 182 -9.18 -3.33 31.50
N LEU A 183 -8.42 -4.39 31.20
CA LEU A 183 -8.89 -5.76 31.40
C LEU A 183 -9.06 -6.04 32.91
N PRO A 184 -10.19 -6.59 33.36
CA PRO A 184 -10.37 -7.00 34.74
C PRO A 184 -9.35 -8.08 35.08
N PRO A 185 -8.87 -8.10 36.33
CA PRO A 185 -7.92 -9.12 36.77
C PRO A 185 -8.52 -10.52 36.55
N ALA A 186 -7.71 -11.44 36.06
CA ALA A 186 -8.09 -12.85 35.99
C ALA A 186 -8.44 -13.33 37.40
N ALA A 187 -9.62 -13.93 37.55
CA ALA A 187 -10.08 -14.56 38.79
C ALA A 187 -9.36 -15.88 39.05
#